data_AF-A0A652LFY3-F1
#
_entry.id   AF-A0A652LFY3-F1
#
_cell.length_a   1.000
_cell.length_b   1.000
_cell.length_c   1.000
_cell.angle_alpha   90.00
_cell.angle_beta   90.00
_cell.angle_gamma   90.00
#
_symmetry.space_group_name_H-M   'P 1'
#
loop_
_entity.id
_entity.type
_entity.pdbx_description
1 polymer ?
#
loop_
_entity_poly.entity_id
_entity_poly.type
_entity_poly.pdbx_seq_one_letter_code
_entity_poly.pdbx_strand_id
1 'polypeptide(L)' 'MSRTVLERFPAGGPRGSWPAEEFASARRSEGLPAEVVMDLESDAFLVVVQQRTSVAARG' A
#
# COMPACT_ATOMS: atom_id res chain seq x y z
N MET A 1 -13.64 5.96 -2.60
CA MET A 1 -12.49 5.04 -2.48
C MET A 1 -11.41 5.79 -1.74
N SER A 2 -11.14 5.43 -0.50
CA SER A 2 -10.06 6.02 0.30
C SER A 2 -8.89 5.06 0.32
N ARG A 3 -7.69 5.58 0.11
CA ARG A 3 -6.45 4.80 0.14
C ARG A 3 -5.78 5.03 1.48
N THR A 4 -5.55 3.96 2.22
CA THR A 4 -4.83 4.02 3.49
C THR A 4 -3.43 3.47 3.29
N VAL A 5 -2.41 4.25 3.69
CA VAL A 5 -1.02 3.79 3.70
C VAL A 5 -0.83 2.88 4.91
N LEU A 6 -0.33 1.67 4.66
CA LEU A 6 0.04 0.72 5.71
C LEU A 6 1.51 0.88 6.11
N GLU A 7 2.40 1.06 5.13
CA GLU A 7 3.85 1.14 5.36
C GLU A 7 4.54 1.91 4.22
N ARG A 8 5.70 2.52 4.50
CA ARG A 8 6.52 3.28 3.56
C ARG A 8 7.94 2.73 3.49
N PHE A 9 8.44 2.51 2.28
CA PHE A 9 9.78 1.99 2.01
C PHE A 9 10.58 2.99 1.14
N PRO A 10 11.86 3.25 1.44
CA PRO A 10 12.69 4.14 0.62
C PRO A 10 12.94 3.53 -0.77
N ALA A 11 12.82 4.33 -1.83
CA ALA A 11 13.04 3.85 -3.20
C ALA A 11 14.53 3.66 -3.55
N GLY A 12 15.42 4.44 -2.92
CA GLY A 12 16.87 4.39 -3.16
C GLY A 12 17.63 3.20 -2.56
N GLY A 13 16.95 2.21 -1.96
CA GLY A 13 17.60 1.03 -1.38
C GLY A 13 18.16 0.06 -2.44
N PRO A 14 19.16 -0.78 -2.10
CA PRO A 14 19.81 -1.69 -3.06
C PRO A 14 18.88 -2.75 -3.68
N ARG A 15 17.67 -2.92 -3.13
CA ARG A 15 16.67 -3.88 -3.59
C ARG A 15 15.48 -3.21 -4.31
N GLY A 16 15.53 -1.91 -4.55
CA GLY A 16 14.44 -1.16 -5.18
C GLY A 16 13.10 -1.39 -4.49
N SER A 17 12.05 -1.73 -5.25
CA SER A 17 10.69 -1.96 -4.75
C SER A 17 10.50 -3.28 -4.01
N TRP A 18 11.47 -4.20 -4.05
CA TRP A 18 11.29 -5.58 -3.56
C TRP A 18 10.77 -5.67 -2.11
N PRO A 19 11.29 -4.89 -1.13
CA PRO A 19 10.75 -4.93 0.24
C PRO A 19 9.28 -4.52 0.32
N ALA A 20 8.85 -3.54 -0.49
CA ALA A 20 7.46 -3.12 -0.54
C ALA A 20 6.57 -4.20 -1.17
N GLU A 21 7.05 -4.89 -2.21
CA GLU A 21 6.35 -6.00 -2.85
C GLU A 21 6.21 -7.21 -1.94
N GLU A 22 7.25 -7.59 -1.19
CA GLU A 22 7.18 -8.66 -0.20
C GLU A 22 6.16 -8.34 0.89
N PHE A 23 6.19 -7.12 1.42
CA PHE A 23 5.23 -6.69 2.44
C PHE A 23 3.81 -6.70 1.88
N ALA A 24 3.58 -6.15 0.68
CA ALA A 24 2.26 -6.17 0.05
C ALA A 24 1.77 -7.60 -0.21
N SER A 25 2.65 -8.51 -0.65
CA SER A 25 2.35 -9.93 -0.85
C SER A 25 1.94 -10.63 0.46
N ALA A 26 2.65 -10.33 1.56
CA ALA A 26 2.28 -10.84 2.89
C ALA A 26 0.88 -10.35 3.31
N ARG A 27 0.58 -9.05 3.14
CA ARG A 27 -0.74 -8.50 3.42
C ARG A 27 -1.84 -9.14 2.54
N ARG A 28 -1.55 -9.42 1.26
CA ARG A 28 -2.49 -10.13 0.37
C ARG A 28 -2.74 -11.56 0.83
N SER A 29 -1.72 -12.26 1.31
CA SER A 29 -1.86 -13.60 1.90
C SER A 29 -2.72 -13.60 3.17
N GLU A 30 -2.76 -12.47 3.89
CA GLU A 30 -3.64 -12.22 5.04
C GLU A 30 -5.06 -11.76 4.63
N GLY A 31 -5.34 -11.62 3.33
CA GLY A 31 -6.65 -11.20 2.80
C GLY A 31 -6.84 -9.69 2.66
N LEU A 32 -5.79 -8.89 2.91
CA LEU A 32 -5.85 -7.45 2.69
C LEU A 32 -5.54 -7.12 1.21
N PRO A 33 -6.35 -6.28 0.54
CA PRO A 33 -6.11 -5.89 -0.85
C PRO A 33 -5.00 -4.83 -0.94
N ALA A 34 -3.76 -5.24 -0.62
CA ALA A 34 -2.60 -4.36 -0.56
C ALA A 34 -1.94 -4.18 -1.93
N GLU A 35 -1.57 -2.95 -2.24
CA GLU A 35 -0.89 -2.54 -3.48
C GLU A 35 0.37 -1.76 -3.16
N VAL A 36 1.36 -1.80 -4.06
CA VAL A 36 2.55 -0.95 -3.99
C VAL A 36 2.37 0.21 -4.96
N VAL A 37 2.63 1.44 -4.51
CA VAL A 37 2.67 2.63 -5.38
C VAL A 37 3.88 3.47 -5.09
N MET A 38 4.47 4.02 -6.14
CA MET A 38 5.58 4.94 -6.05
C MET A 38 5.07 6.36 -5.75
N ASP A 39 5.54 6.92 -4.65
CA ASP A 39 5.44 8.33 -4.29
C ASP A 39 6.70 9.05 -4.78
N LEU A 40 6.56 9.74 -5.90
CA LEU A 40 7.66 10.46 -6.55
C LEU A 40 8.15 11.68 -5.76
N GLU A 41 7.27 12.32 -4.99
CA GLU A 41 7.63 13.53 -4.23
C GLU A 41 8.58 13.18 -3.08
N SER A 42 8.33 12.03 -2.45
CA SER A 42 9.12 11.57 -1.30
C SER A 42 10.16 10.50 -1.65
N ASP A 43 10.29 10.15 -2.92
CA ASP A 43 11.13 9.05 -3.41
C ASP A 43 10.95 7.74 -2.60
N ALA A 44 9.70 7.30 -2.49
CA ALA A 44 9.32 6.16 -1.66
C ALA A 44 8.30 5.23 -2.33
N PHE A 45 8.36 3.96 -2.00
CA PHE A 45 7.28 3.01 -2.27
C PHE A 45 6.33 2.97 -1.07
N LEU A 46 5.04 3.16 -1.33
CA LEU A 46 3.97 3.09 -0.35
C LEU A 46 3.22 1.79 -0.53
N VAL A 47 3.08 1.02 0.54
CA VAL A 47 2.11 -0.07 0.57
C VAL A 47 0.81 0.48 1.12
N VAL A 48 -0.27 0.23 0.39
CA VAL A 48 -1.57 0.83 0.63
C VAL A 48 -2.69 -0.19 0.50
N VAL A 49 -3.81 0.05 1.16
CA VAL A 49 -5.04 -0.70 0.96
C VAL A 49 -6.13 0.21 0.42
N GLN A 50 -6.88 -0.31 -0.55
CA GLN A 50 -8.06 0.33 -1.07
C GLN A 50 -9.22 0.03 -0.13
N GLN A 51 -9.62 1.01 0.67
CA GLN A 51 -10.85 0.90 1.43
C GLN A 51 -12.01 1.24 0.50
N ARG A 52 -12.89 0.27 0.28
CA ARG A 52 -14.23 0.57 -0.19
C ARG A 52 -14.85 1.47 0.87
N THR A 53 -15.04 2.74 0.53
CA THR A 53 -15.86 3.64 1.32
C THR A 53 -17.25 3.04 1.33
N SER A 54 -17.57 2.26 2.37
CA SER A 54 -18.94 1.93 2.70
C SER A 54 -19.56 3.23 3.14
N VAL A 55 -20.23 3.94 2.23
CA VAL A 55 -21.25 4.88 2.65
C VAL A 55 -22.35 4.01 3.23
N ALA A 56 -22.26 3.77 4.54
CA ALA A 56 -23.36 3.19 5.28
C ALA A 56 -24.58 4.06 4.96
N ALA A 57 -25.55 3.45 4.26
CA ALA A 57 -26.86 4.05 4.07
C ALA A 57 -27.36 4.44 5.46
N ARG A 58 -27.42 5.74 5.73
CA ARG A 58 -28.21 6.23 6.85
C ARG A 58 -29.65 5.91 6.49
N GLY A 59 -30.28 5.10 7.35
CA GLY A 59 -31.67 4.67 7.23
C GLY A 59 -32.67 5.82 7.32
#